data_AF-A0A935DM66-F1
#
_entry.id   AF-A0A935DM66-F1
#
_cell.length_a   1.000
_cell.length_b   1.000
_cell.length_c   1.000
_cell.angle_alpha   90.00
_cell.angle_beta   90.00
_cell.angle_gamma   90.00
#
_symmetry.space_group_name_H-M   'P 1'
#
loop_
_entity.id
_entity.type
_entity.pdbx_description
1 polymer ?
#
loop_
_entity_poly.entity_id
_entity_poly.type
_entity_poly.pdbx_seq_one_letter_code
_entity_poly.pdbx_strand_id
1 'polypeptide(L)'
;MRSSWLRAWTLIPLLTVFVSTTASAQDISLRAEHERGLRLRDENHNEEALAVFQHIYELTREPRALARMALAEGALNRWSDAEAHLVLAVAARRDPWIHQNRAGLMQNPQVIRFARGARQANCNVSGADAGARSPGGNLPASAAATSV
;
A
#
# COMPACT_ATOMS: atom_id res chain seq x y z
N MET A 1 8.62 71.28 39.79
CA MET A 1 7.33 70.71 39.35
C MET A 1 6.97 71.33 38.01
N ARG A 2 7.21 70.60 36.92
CA ARG A 2 6.95 71.01 35.54
C ARG A 2 6.42 69.80 34.78
N SER A 3 5.30 70.01 34.11
CA SER A 3 4.39 69.07 33.47
C SER A 3 4.99 68.31 32.28
N SER A 4 4.82 66.98 32.26
CA SER A 4 5.06 66.13 31.10
C SER A 4 3.71 65.78 30.45
N TRP A 5 3.34 66.51 29.39
CA TRP A 5 2.22 66.18 28.52
C TRP A 5 2.72 65.46 27.26
N LEU A 6 2.18 64.27 27.01
CA LEU A 6 1.96 63.59 25.72
C LEU A 6 3.17 63.11 24.89
N ARG A 7 2.91 61.97 24.21
CA ARG A 7 3.63 61.27 23.11
C ARG A 7 4.50 60.10 23.62
N ALA A 8 4.34 58.85 23.20
CA ALA A 8 3.62 58.25 22.08
C ALA A 8 3.24 56.81 22.50
N TRP A 9 1.96 56.43 22.51
CA TRP A 9 1.32 55.74 21.38
C TRP A 9 2.28 54.84 20.59
N THR A 10 2.24 53.55 20.97
CA THR A 10 2.10 52.38 20.09
C THR A 10 2.93 52.33 18.80
N LEU A 11 3.73 51.28 18.64
CA LEU A 11 3.35 50.11 17.83
C LEU A 11 4.47 49.07 17.83
N ILE A 12 4.11 47.86 18.25
CA ILE A 12 4.85 46.61 18.01
C ILE A 12 4.52 46.21 16.56
N PRO A 13 5.45 46.17 15.60
CA PRO A 13 5.22 45.40 14.38
C PRO A 13 5.55 43.95 14.72
N LEU A 14 4.54 43.15 15.08
CA LEU A 14 3.79 42.31 14.16
C LEU A 14 4.71 41.30 13.46
N LEU A 15 4.88 40.19 14.16
CA LEU A 15 5.25 38.87 13.69
C LEU A 15 4.80 38.65 12.23
N THR A 16 5.69 38.85 11.27
CA THR A 16 5.47 38.46 9.87
C THR A 16 5.50 36.94 9.80
N VAL A 17 4.31 36.35 9.83
CA VAL A 17 4.08 34.95 9.52
C VAL A 17 4.51 34.71 8.07
N PHE A 18 5.56 33.92 7.87
CA PHE A 18 5.93 33.38 6.58
C PHE A 18 4.89 32.30 6.21
N VAL A 19 3.78 32.72 5.59
CA VAL A 19 2.83 31.78 4.98
C VAL A 19 3.49 31.23 3.72
N SER A 20 3.98 29.99 3.79
CA SER A 20 4.47 29.24 2.63
C SER A 20 3.29 28.83 1.75
N THR A 21 2.90 29.69 0.80
CA THR A 21 1.90 29.35 -0.23
C THR A 21 2.59 28.82 -1.49
N THR A 22 2.97 27.55 -1.49
CA THR A 22 3.39 26.82 -2.71
C THR A 22 2.61 25.50 -2.87
N ALA A 23 1.32 25.51 -2.54
CA ALA A 23 0.50 24.30 -2.46
C ALA A 23 -0.32 23.97 -3.74
N SER A 24 -0.51 24.90 -4.69
CA SER A 24 -1.51 24.69 -5.75
C SER A 24 -0.98 24.17 -7.10
N ALA A 25 0.25 24.51 -7.50
CA ALA A 25 0.78 24.09 -8.80
C ALA A 25 1.14 22.58 -8.82
N GLN A 26 1.72 22.10 -7.72
CA GLN A 26 2.18 20.72 -7.57
C GLN A 26 0.99 19.73 -7.51
N ASP A 27 -0.09 20.14 -6.83
CA ASP A 27 -1.32 19.35 -6.70
C ASP A 27 -2.06 19.22 -8.05
N ILE A 28 -2.13 20.30 -8.84
CA ILE A 28 -2.72 20.26 -10.19
C ILE A 28 -1.90 19.34 -11.11
N SER A 29 -0.57 19.44 -11.09
CA SER A 29 0.28 18.53 -11.88
C SER A 29 0.14 17.07 -11.46
N LEU A 30 0.04 16.81 -10.16
CA LEU A 30 -0.11 15.44 -9.65
C LEU A 30 -1.45 14.82 -10.07
N ARG A 31 -2.53 15.59 -9.98
CA ARG A 31 -3.85 15.16 -10.45
C ARG A 31 -3.83 14.85 -11.94
N ALA A 32 -3.15 15.67 -12.74
CA ALA A 32 -3.02 15.44 -14.18
C ALA A 32 -2.25 14.13 -14.49
N GLU A 33 -1.15 13.85 -13.77
CA GLU A 33 -0.41 12.58 -13.93
C GLU A 33 -1.26 11.37 -13.54
N HIS A 34 -2.06 11.49 -12.49
CA HIS A 34 -3.02 10.47 -12.12
C HIS A 34 -4.07 10.19 -13.19
N GLU A 35 -4.62 11.23 -13.82
CA GLU A 35 -5.58 11.09 -14.91
C GLU A 35 -4.92 10.49 -16.15
N ARG A 36 -3.67 10.85 -16.43
CA ARG A 36 -2.87 10.26 -17.51
C ARG A 36 -2.70 8.74 -17.30
N GLY A 37 -2.31 8.32 -16.10
CA GLY A 37 -2.19 6.89 -15.79
C GLY A 37 -3.51 6.13 -15.92
N LEU A 38 -4.64 6.75 -15.57
CA LEU A 38 -5.96 6.14 -15.77
C LEU A 38 -6.30 5.97 -17.25
N ARG A 39 -6.05 7.01 -18.06
CA ARG A 39 -6.27 6.94 -19.51
C ARG A 39 -5.45 5.83 -20.17
N LEU A 40 -4.19 5.68 -19.78
CA LEU A 40 -3.34 4.59 -20.26
C LEU A 40 -3.93 3.21 -19.92
N ARG A 41 -4.56 3.04 -18.76
CA ARG A 41 -5.25 1.80 -18.42
C ARG A 41 -6.51 1.57 -19.23
N ASP A 42 -7.28 2.62 -19.49
CA ASP A 42 -8.46 2.54 -20.35
C ASP A 42 -8.07 2.13 -21.79
N GLU A 43 -6.87 2.52 -22.23
CA GLU A 43 -6.26 2.14 -23.51
C GLU A 43 -5.54 0.76 -23.46
N ASN A 44 -5.58 0.03 -22.34
CA ASN A 44 -4.83 -1.21 -22.08
C ASN A 44 -3.29 -1.09 -22.07
N HIS A 45 -2.73 0.12 -22.07
CA HIS A 45 -1.31 0.40 -21.86
C HIS A 45 -0.92 0.29 -20.38
N ASN A 46 -1.12 -0.90 -19.80
CA ASN A 46 -1.00 -1.11 -18.35
C ASN A 46 0.45 -1.02 -17.83
N GLU A 47 1.46 -1.30 -18.65
CA GLU A 47 2.87 -1.14 -18.27
C GLU A 47 3.26 0.33 -18.12
N GLU A 48 2.86 1.16 -19.09
CA GLU A 48 3.09 2.61 -19.03
C GLU A 48 2.32 3.25 -17.88
N ALA A 49 1.07 2.82 -17.66
CA ALA A 49 0.28 3.26 -16.53
C ALA A 49 0.97 2.92 -15.19
N LEU A 50 1.54 1.71 -15.08
CA LEU A 50 2.27 1.30 -13.89
C LEU A 50 3.47 2.21 -13.63
N ALA A 51 4.26 2.54 -14.67
CA ALA A 51 5.40 3.44 -14.55
C ALA A 51 4.99 4.85 -14.07
N VAL A 52 3.86 5.37 -14.59
CA VAL A 52 3.31 6.67 -14.13
C VAL A 52 2.94 6.60 -12.64
N PHE A 53 2.24 5.56 -12.19
CA PHE A 53 1.85 5.46 -10.78
C PHE A 53 3.03 5.20 -9.84
N GLN A 54 4.04 4.46 -10.28
CA GLN A 54 5.30 4.29 -9.54
C GLN A 54 5.98 5.64 -9.33
N HIS A 55 6.10 6.45 -10.39
CA HIS A 55 6.67 7.80 -10.28
C HIS A 55 5.90 8.68 -9.29
N ILE A 56 4.56 8.66 -9.36
CA ILE A 56 3.74 9.41 -8.40
C ILE A 56 3.98 8.91 -6.98
N TYR A 57 4.04 7.60 -6.77
CA TYR A 57 4.28 7.02 -5.45
C TYR A 57 5.67 7.39 -4.91
N GLU A 58 6.71 7.37 -5.74
CA GLU A 58 8.06 7.77 -5.34
C GLU A 58 8.10 9.22 -4.85
N LEU A 59 7.37 10.12 -5.51
CA LEU A 59 7.29 11.54 -5.18
C LEU A 59 6.47 11.83 -3.92
N THR A 60 5.34 11.14 -3.75
CA THR A 60 4.33 11.52 -2.73
C THR A 60 4.17 10.54 -1.60
N ARG A 61 4.56 9.28 -1.82
CA ARG A 61 4.27 8.13 -0.95
C ARG A 61 2.78 7.98 -0.64
N GLU A 62 1.89 8.46 -1.51
CA GLU A 62 0.46 8.40 -1.25
C GLU A 62 -0.11 6.97 -1.39
N PRO A 63 -1.10 6.58 -0.58
CA PRO A 63 -1.70 5.24 -0.66
C PRO A 63 -2.59 5.06 -1.89
N ARG A 64 -3.11 6.15 -2.46
CA ARG A 64 -3.91 6.12 -3.70
C ARG A 64 -3.08 5.67 -4.90
N ALA A 65 -1.81 6.09 -5.01
CA ALA A 65 -0.89 5.62 -6.03
C ALA A 65 -0.64 4.10 -5.90
N LEU A 66 -0.41 3.58 -4.69
CA LEU A 66 -0.28 2.13 -4.44
C LEU A 66 -1.51 1.34 -4.90
N ALA A 67 -2.71 1.85 -4.58
CA ALA A 67 -3.94 1.21 -5.02
C ALA A 67 -4.03 1.14 -6.56
N ARG A 68 -3.56 2.19 -7.25
CA ARG A 68 -3.57 2.25 -8.73
C ARG A 68 -2.49 1.39 -9.36
N MET A 69 -1.31 1.28 -8.75
CA MET A 69 -0.26 0.33 -9.11
C MET A 69 -0.81 -1.10 -9.05
N ALA A 70 -1.45 -1.47 -7.94
CA ALA A 70 -2.02 -2.80 -7.77
C ALA A 70 -3.02 -3.17 -8.87
N LEU A 71 -3.84 -2.20 -9.29
CA LEU A 71 -4.80 -2.42 -10.35
C LEU A 71 -4.14 -2.53 -11.74
N ALA A 72 -3.05 -1.81 -12.00
CA ALA A 72 -2.27 -1.93 -13.24
C ALA A 72 -1.51 -3.26 -13.29
N GLU A 73 -0.88 -3.67 -12.20
CA GLU A 73 -0.19 -4.95 -12.05
C GLU A 73 -1.14 -6.14 -12.23
N GLY A 74 -2.36 -6.04 -11.71
CA GLY A 74 -3.39 -7.04 -11.95
C GLY A 74 -3.73 -7.19 -13.44
N ALA A 75 -3.81 -6.07 -14.18
CA ALA A 75 -4.05 -6.13 -15.62
C ALA A 75 -2.86 -6.72 -16.41
N LEU A 76 -1.64 -6.68 -15.84
CA LEU A 76 -0.43 -7.30 -16.39
C LEU A 76 -0.21 -8.75 -15.93
N ASN A 77 -1.17 -9.35 -15.21
CA ASN A 77 -1.03 -10.65 -14.55
C ASN A 77 0.11 -10.74 -13.51
N ARG A 78 0.57 -9.60 -12.97
CA ARG A 78 1.58 -9.53 -11.89
C ARG A 78 0.90 -9.58 -10.51
N TRP A 79 0.24 -10.70 -10.24
CA TRP A 79 -0.70 -10.82 -9.12
C TRP A 79 -0.07 -10.68 -7.74
N SER A 80 1.17 -11.16 -7.56
CA SER A 80 1.89 -11.07 -6.27
C SER A 80 2.20 -9.61 -5.90
N ASP A 81 2.68 -8.82 -6.86
CA ASP A 81 2.97 -7.40 -6.66
C ASP A 81 1.66 -6.64 -6.41
N ALA A 82 0.62 -6.97 -7.19
CA ALA A 82 -0.70 -6.36 -7.04
C ALA A 82 -1.29 -6.57 -5.63
N GLU A 83 -1.19 -7.77 -5.07
CA GLU A 83 -1.65 -8.03 -3.70
C GLU A 83 -0.83 -7.22 -2.69
N ALA A 84 0.50 -7.23 -2.80
CA ALA A 84 1.37 -6.52 -1.88
C ALA A 84 1.04 -5.01 -1.84
N HIS A 85 0.94 -4.38 -3.01
CA HIS A 85 0.59 -2.97 -3.10
C HIS A 85 -0.85 -2.68 -2.64
N LEU A 86 -1.81 -3.55 -2.92
CA LEU A 86 -3.18 -3.36 -2.47
C LEU A 86 -3.29 -3.45 -0.94
N VAL A 87 -2.60 -4.41 -0.31
CA VAL A 87 -2.56 -4.56 1.14
C VAL A 87 -1.97 -3.31 1.80
N LEU A 88 -0.87 -2.79 1.26
CA LEU A 88 -0.25 -1.55 1.75
C LEU A 88 -1.18 -0.34 1.58
N ALA A 89 -1.84 -0.22 0.44
CA ALA A 89 -2.79 0.86 0.18
C ALA A 89 -3.95 0.86 1.18
N VAL A 90 -4.60 -0.30 1.39
CA VAL A 90 -5.76 -0.40 2.30
C VAL A 90 -5.38 -0.38 3.78
N ALA A 91 -4.09 -0.53 4.11
CA ALA A 91 -3.60 -0.32 5.48
C ALA A 91 -3.69 1.15 5.90
N ALA A 92 -3.65 2.10 4.95
CA ALA A 92 -3.78 3.53 5.18
C ALA A 92 -5.23 3.96 5.49
N ARG A 93 -5.78 3.51 6.62
CA ARG A 93 -7.19 3.74 7.02
C ARG A 93 -7.56 5.21 7.25
N ARG A 94 -6.56 6.08 7.48
CA ARG A 94 -6.76 7.51 7.73
C ARG A 94 -6.82 8.34 6.45
N ASP A 95 -6.48 7.76 5.30
CA ASP A 95 -6.54 8.46 4.03
C ASP A 95 -8.02 8.57 3.55
N PRO A 96 -8.53 9.78 3.26
CA PRO A 96 -9.93 9.97 2.88
C PRO A 96 -10.32 9.22 1.60
N TRP A 97 -9.41 9.15 0.61
CA TRP A 97 -9.67 8.48 -0.65
C TRP A 97 -9.74 6.96 -0.45
N ILE A 98 -8.80 6.39 0.30
CA ILE A 98 -8.83 4.96 0.66
C ILE A 98 -10.10 4.63 1.43
N HIS A 99 -10.50 5.45 2.40
CA HIS A 99 -11.72 5.20 3.17
C HIS A 99 -12.96 5.12 2.27
N GLN A 100 -13.10 6.05 1.32
CA GLN A 100 -14.23 6.09 0.38
C GLN A 100 -14.20 4.93 -0.63
N ASN A 101 -13.01 4.54 -1.10
CA ASN A 101 -12.85 3.56 -2.19
C ASN A 101 -12.57 2.13 -1.69
N ARG A 102 -12.43 1.93 -0.37
CA ARG A 102 -12.02 0.66 0.25
C ARG A 102 -12.88 -0.51 -0.21
N ALA A 103 -14.20 -0.34 -0.20
CA ALA A 103 -15.13 -1.41 -0.58
C ALA A 103 -14.93 -1.83 -2.04
N GLY A 104 -14.79 -0.89 -2.98
CA GLY A 104 -14.55 -1.19 -4.39
C GLY A 104 -13.18 -1.83 -4.64
N LEU A 105 -12.14 -1.34 -3.97
CA LEU A 105 -10.80 -1.92 -4.03
C LEU A 105 -10.78 -3.37 -3.50
N MET A 106 -11.46 -3.61 -2.38
CA MET A 106 -11.62 -4.93 -1.76
C MET A 106 -12.71 -5.78 -2.41
N GLN A 107 -13.35 -5.33 -3.48
CA GLN A 107 -14.27 -6.14 -4.29
C GLN A 107 -13.75 -6.41 -5.69
N ASN A 108 -12.56 -5.90 -6.07
CA ASN A 108 -11.96 -6.23 -7.35
C ASN A 108 -11.64 -7.75 -7.40
N PRO A 109 -12.47 -8.54 -8.10
CA PRO A 109 -12.43 -9.99 -7.99
C PRO A 109 -11.13 -10.56 -8.57
N GLN A 110 -10.46 -9.82 -9.45
CA GLN A 110 -9.19 -10.26 -10.04
C GLN A 110 -8.10 -10.32 -8.97
N VAL A 111 -7.88 -9.22 -8.23
CA VAL A 111 -6.83 -9.17 -7.20
C VAL A 111 -7.14 -10.10 -6.02
N ILE A 112 -8.41 -10.20 -5.61
CA ILE A 112 -8.82 -10.99 -4.43
C ILE A 112 -8.79 -12.50 -4.69
N ARG A 113 -9.17 -12.95 -5.89
CA ARG A 113 -9.20 -14.40 -6.21
C ARG A 113 -7.80 -14.99 -6.20
N PHE A 114 -6.81 -14.28 -6.72
CA PHE A 114 -5.42 -14.74 -6.72
C PHE A 114 -4.74 -14.61 -5.37
N ALA A 115 -5.01 -13.54 -4.60
CA ALA A 115 -4.55 -13.43 -3.21
C ALA A 115 -4.98 -14.62 -2.34
N ARG A 116 -6.22 -15.08 -2.55
CA ARG A 116 -6.73 -16.28 -1.88
C ARG A 116 -6.02 -17.54 -2.35
N GLY A 117 -5.75 -17.69 -3.65
CA GLY A 117 -5.02 -18.83 -4.21
C GLY A 117 -3.56 -18.91 -3.73
N ALA A 118 -2.84 -17.79 -3.73
CA ALA A 118 -1.45 -17.72 -3.26
C ALA A 118 -1.33 -18.03 -1.76
N ARG A 119 -2.25 -17.51 -0.93
CA ARG A 119 -2.29 -17.83 0.50
C ARG A 119 -2.59 -19.32 0.74
N GLN A 120 -3.52 -19.90 -0.02
CA GLN A 120 -3.86 -21.34 0.10
C GLN A 120 -2.69 -22.24 -0.31
N ALA A 121 -1.95 -21.88 -1.37
CA ALA A 121 -0.76 -22.60 -1.81
C ALA A 121 0.35 -22.54 -0.75
N ASN A 122 0.55 -21.38 -0.12
CA ASN A 122 1.57 -21.22 0.92
C ASN A 122 1.21 -21.95 2.23
N CYS A 123 -0.10 -22.03 2.56
CA CYS A 123 -0.57 -22.85 3.69
C CYS A 123 -0.38 -24.36 3.45
N ASN A 124 -0.39 -24.82 2.19
CA ASN A 124 -0.23 -26.24 1.87
C ASN A 124 1.24 -26.71 1.83
N VAL A 125 2.20 -25.77 1.81
CA VAL A 125 3.64 -26.07 1.89
C VAL A 125 4.16 -26.04 3.34
N SER A 126 3.55 -25.25 4.23
CA SER A 126 3.93 -25.21 5.66
C SER A 126 3.38 -26.36 6.53
N GLY A 127 2.64 -27.31 5.95
CA GLY A 127 2.16 -28.50 6.65
C GLY A 127 2.89 -29.80 6.29
N ALA A 128 3.85 -29.78 5.36
CA ALA A 128 4.34 -31.00 4.71
C ALA A 128 5.76 -31.44 5.11
N ASP A 129 6.47 -30.73 5.99
CA ASP A 129 7.86 -31.07 6.38
C ASP A 129 8.03 -31.51 7.85
N ALA A 130 6.96 -31.66 8.64
CA ALA A 130 7.05 -32.27 9.98
C ALA A 130 7.04 -33.82 9.96
N GLY A 131 7.38 -34.43 8.81
CA GLY A 131 7.42 -35.87 8.59
C GLY A 131 8.82 -36.38 8.26
N ALA A 132 9.88 -35.82 8.85
CA ALA A 132 11.23 -36.37 8.70
C ALA A 132 11.35 -37.69 9.49
N ARG A 133 10.94 -38.77 8.83
CA ARG A 133 11.24 -40.16 9.19
C ARG A 133 12.76 -40.31 9.29
N SER A 134 13.24 -40.53 10.51
CA SER A 134 14.62 -40.95 10.78
C SER A 134 14.87 -42.35 10.20
N PRO A 135 15.89 -42.57 9.36
CA PRO A 135 16.28 -43.89 8.90
C PRO A 135 17.49 -44.41 9.70
N GLY A 136 17.30 -45.55 10.38
CA GLY A 136 18.36 -46.55 10.54
C GLY A 136 19.05 -46.67 11.90
N GLY A 137 18.89 -47.85 12.50
CA GLY A 137 19.69 -48.42 13.61
C GLY A 137 18.99 -48.28 14.96
N ASN A 138 18.59 -49.31 15.69
CA ASN A 138 18.99 -50.71 15.76
C ASN A 138 17.98 -51.47 16.67
N LEU A 139 17.56 -52.68 16.28
CA LEU A 139 16.86 -53.62 17.19
C LEU A 139 17.89 -54.25 18.16
N PRO A 140 17.48 -54.75 19.34
CA PRO A 140 17.05 -56.15 19.38
C PRO A 140 15.84 -56.46 20.29
N ALA A 141 15.01 -57.37 19.76
CA ALA A 141 14.26 -58.45 20.41
C ALA A 141 13.96 -58.39 21.92
N SER A 142 12.67 -58.41 22.29
CA SER A 142 12.07 -59.52 23.05
C SER A 142 10.55 -59.37 23.21
N ALA A 143 9.83 -60.51 23.12
CA ALA A 143 8.51 -60.80 23.66
C ALA A 143 7.28 -60.03 23.11
N ALA A 144 6.16 -60.63 22.73
CA ALA A 144 5.78 -62.03 22.57
C ALA A 144 4.50 -62.03 21.71
N ALA A 145 4.45 -62.90 20.72
CA ALA A 145 3.18 -63.42 20.25
C ALA A 145 2.62 -64.38 21.32
N THR A 146 1.30 -64.47 21.48
CA THR A 146 0.51 -65.69 21.21
C THR A 146 -0.90 -65.54 21.81
N SER A 147 -1.90 -65.86 20.99
CA SER A 147 -3.30 -66.10 21.33
C SER A 147 -3.49 -67.10 22.46
N VAL A 148 -4.52 -66.88 23.28
CA VAL A 148 -5.57 -67.86 23.61
C VAL A 148 -6.88 -67.10 23.76
#